data_AF-A0A097ID40-F1
#
_entry.id   AF-A0A097ID40-F1
#
_cell.length_a   1.000
_cell.length_b   1.000
_cell.length_c   1.000
_cell.angle_alpha   90.00
_cell.angle_beta   90.00
_cell.angle_gamma   90.00
#
_symmetry.space_group_name_H-M   'P 1'
#
loop_
_entity.id
_entity.type
_entity.pdbx_description
1 polymer ?
#
loop_
_entity_poly.entity_id
_entity_poly.type
_entity_poly.pdbx_seq_one_letter_code
_entity_poly.pdbx_strand_id
1 'polypeptide(L)' 'MTSKKSKFQPPAAAKAAPRRSMTEAFVEPEEPVTMFTLRMNSELHRQLKVQAANEGRSMKEILEELLRGYLDKKGA' A
#
# COMPACT_ATOMS: atom_id res chain seq x y z
N MET A 1 24.43 34.17 -57.05
CA MET A 1 24.71 33.60 -55.72
C MET A 1 23.46 33.72 -54.86
N THR A 2 22.69 32.64 -54.64
CA THR A 2 21.73 32.54 -53.52
C THR A 2 21.38 31.06 -53.28
N SER A 3 22.11 30.40 -52.38
CA SER A 3 21.87 29.02 -51.94
C SER A 3 20.70 28.98 -50.94
N LYS A 4 19.62 28.31 -51.32
CA LYS A 4 18.41 28.07 -50.51
C LYS A 4 18.74 27.05 -49.41
N LYS A 5 18.90 27.50 -48.16
CA LYS A 5 19.13 26.62 -46.99
C LYS A 5 17.91 25.74 -46.73
N SER A 6 18.07 24.43 -46.91
CA SER A 6 17.11 23.39 -46.56
C SER A 6 16.94 23.33 -45.03
N LYS A 7 15.70 23.53 -44.54
CA LYS A 7 15.33 23.31 -43.14
C LYS A 7 14.83 21.88 -42.99
N PHE A 8 15.74 20.94 -42.73
CA PHE A 8 15.36 19.60 -42.28
C PHE A 8 15.19 19.62 -40.76
N GLN A 9 14.01 19.24 -40.29
CA GLN A 9 13.69 19.13 -38.87
C GLN A 9 13.16 17.71 -38.65
N PRO A 10 13.85 16.85 -37.87
CA PRO A 10 13.34 15.50 -37.64
C PRO A 10 12.08 15.56 -36.75
N PRO A 11 11.09 14.67 -36.97
CA PRO A 11 9.89 14.64 -36.16
C PRO A 11 10.25 14.30 -34.71
N ALA A 12 9.75 15.11 -33.79
CA ALA A 12 9.92 14.89 -32.36
C ALA A 12 9.40 13.49 -31.98
N ALA A 13 10.24 12.73 -31.27
CA ALA A 13 9.93 11.39 -30.83
C ALA A 13 8.58 11.36 -30.09
N ALA A 14 7.59 10.68 -30.69
CA ALA A 14 6.31 10.42 -30.06
C ALA A 14 6.56 9.62 -28.79
N LYS A 15 6.23 10.21 -27.63
CA LYS A 15 6.36 9.54 -26.33
C LYS A 15 5.53 8.26 -26.36
N ALA A 16 6.20 7.12 -26.12
CA ALA A 16 5.56 5.82 -26.05
C ALA A 16 4.47 5.83 -24.95
N ALA A 17 3.28 5.36 -25.29
CA ALA A 17 2.18 5.21 -24.33
C ALA A 17 2.61 4.32 -23.16
N PRO A 18 2.22 4.65 -21.91
CA PRO A 18 2.60 3.88 -20.74
C PRO A 18 2.00 2.47 -20.84
N ARG A 19 2.88 1.46 -20.90
CA ARG A 19 2.49 0.06 -20.82
C ARG A 19 2.03 -0.21 -19.39
N ARG A 20 0.72 -0.32 -19.17
CA ARG A 20 0.16 -0.83 -17.90
C ARG A 20 0.69 -2.25 -17.70
N SER A 21 1.37 -2.50 -16.58
CA SER A 21 1.94 -3.81 -16.28
C SER A 21 0.81 -4.80 -15.97
N MET A 22 0.93 -6.04 -16.45
CA MET A 22 -0.05 -7.12 -16.27
C MET A 22 -0.36 -7.47 -14.81
N THR A 23 0.36 -6.87 -13.84
CA THR A 23 0.13 -7.01 -12.41
C THR A 23 -1.12 -6.27 -11.89
N GLU A 24 -1.72 -5.36 -12.65
CA GLU A 24 -2.97 -4.67 -12.24
C GLU A 24 -4.24 -5.51 -12.40
N ALA A 25 -4.19 -6.67 -13.07
CA ALA A 25 -5.38 -7.48 -13.40
C ALA A 25 -5.78 -8.51 -12.33
N PHE A 26 -5.03 -8.62 -11.22
CA PHE A 26 -5.23 -9.62 -10.17
C PHE A 26 -5.44 -9.00 -8.78
N VAL A 27 -6.07 -7.82 -8.71
CA VAL A 27 -6.46 -7.23 -7.43
C VAL A 27 -7.89 -7.69 -7.15
N GLU A 28 -8.03 -8.75 -6.36
CA GLU A 28 -9.30 -9.05 -5.67
C GLU A 28 -9.77 -7.76 -4.98
N PRO A 29 -11.09 -7.48 -4.93
CA PRO A 29 -11.59 -6.30 -4.25
C PRO A 29 -11.34 -6.46 -2.73
N GLU A 30 -10.14 -6.07 -2.28
CA GLU A 30 -9.85 -5.91 -0.87
C GLU A 30 -10.87 -4.93 -0.29
N GLU A 31 -11.52 -5.33 0.81
CA GLU A 31 -12.35 -4.41 1.58
C GLU A 31 -11.54 -3.13 1.88
N PRO A 32 -12.18 -1.95 1.92
CA PRO A 32 -11.45 -0.70 2.11
C PRO A 32 -10.72 -0.70 3.46
N VAL A 33 -9.40 -0.93 3.44
CA VAL A 33 -8.54 -0.90 4.62
C VAL A 33 -8.02 0.52 4.84
N THR A 34 -8.09 1.01 6.08
CA THR A 34 -7.49 2.28 6.48
C THR A 34 -6.21 2.04 7.26
N MET A 35 -5.13 2.77 6.95
CA MET A 35 -3.89 2.71 7.72
C MET A 35 -4.07 3.37 9.09
N PHE A 36 -3.72 2.63 10.15
CA PHE A 36 -3.72 3.12 11.52
C PHE A 36 -2.31 3.06 12.10
N THR A 37 -1.73 4.23 12.41
CA THR A 37 -0.41 4.31 13.05
C THR A 37 -0.59 4.46 14.57
N LEU A 38 -0.14 3.46 15.32
CA LEU A 38 -0.23 3.45 16.79
C LEU A 38 1.13 3.77 17.42
N ARG A 39 1.17 4.76 18.30
CA ARG A 39 2.31 5.00 19.20
C ARG A 39 2.02 4.34 20.54
N MET A 40 2.93 3.51 21.02
CA MET A 40 2.80 2.82 22.32
C MET A 40 4.16 2.73 23.04
N ASN A 41 4.10 2.38 24.32
CA ASN A 41 5.29 2.10 25.12
C ASN A 41 6.08 0.93 24.49
N SER A 42 7.41 1.03 24.48
CA SER A 42 8.31 -0.01 23.94
C SER A 42 8.15 -1.36 24.61
N GLU A 43 7.89 -1.39 25.92
CA GLU A 43 7.71 -2.65 26.64
C GLU A 43 6.38 -3.32 26.29
N LEU A 44 5.31 -2.53 26.09
CA LEU A 44 4.04 -3.06 25.60
C LEU A 44 4.18 -3.64 24.19
N HIS A 45 4.92 -2.95 23.31
CA HIS A 45 5.20 -3.46 21.96
C HIS A 45 5.99 -4.78 22.01
N ARG A 46 6.98 -4.88 22.92
CA ARG A 46 7.75 -6.11 23.13
C ARG A 46 6.87 -7.25 23.61
N GLN A 47 6.03 -7.02 24.61
CA GLN A 47 5.10 -8.03 25.13
C GLN A 47 4.12 -8.50 24.05
N LEU A 48 3.55 -7.57 23.28
CA LEU A 48 2.68 -7.89 22.16
C LEU A 48 3.39 -8.76 21.11
N LYS A 49 4.65 -8.45 20.80
CA LYS A 49 5.45 -9.24 19.85
C LYS A 49 5.72 -10.66 20.36
N VAL A 50 6.01 -10.82 21.65
CA VAL A 50 6.20 -12.15 22.26
C VAL A 50 4.91 -12.94 22.20
N GLN A 51 3.78 -12.31 22.53
CA GLN A 51 2.47 -12.97 22.48
C GLN A 51 2.12 -13.42 21.05
N ALA A 52 2.34 -12.54 20.07
CA ALA A 52 2.14 -12.86 18.65
C ALA A 52 2.95 -14.09 18.21
N ALA A 53 4.22 -14.17 18.63
CA ALA A 53 5.07 -15.33 18.35
C ALA A 53 4.56 -16.62 19.01
N ASN A 54 4.09 -16.54 20.26
CA ASN A 54 3.58 -17.70 20.99
C ASN A 54 2.29 -18.26 20.38
N GLU A 55 1.43 -17.40 19.87
CA GLU A 55 0.15 -17.79 19.28
C GLU A 55 0.25 -18.14 17.79
N GLY A 56 1.40 -17.90 17.16
CA GLY A 56 1.58 -18.06 15.72
C GLY A 56 0.76 -17.07 14.88
N ARG A 57 0.40 -15.92 15.47
CA ARG A 57 -0.45 -14.88 14.87
C ARG A 57 0.35 -13.62 14.59
N SER A 58 -0.14 -12.80 13.67
CA SER A 58 0.40 -11.46 13.46
C SER A 58 -0.09 -10.49 14.55
N MET A 59 0.74 -9.50 14.88
CA MET A 59 0.31 -8.42 15.79
C MET A 59 -0.93 -7.67 15.26
N LYS A 60 -1.11 -7.62 13.92
CA LYS A 60 -2.28 -7.03 13.27
C LYS A 60 -3.56 -7.78 13.67
N GLU A 61 -3.58 -9.10 13.50
CA GLU A 61 -4.75 -9.92 13.83
C GLU A 61 -5.14 -9.80 15.31
N ILE A 62 -4.14 -9.80 16.21
CA ILE A 62 -4.38 -9.61 17.64
C ILE A 62 -5.01 -8.25 17.92
N LEU A 63 -4.49 -7.18 17.31
CA LEU A 63 -5.05 -5.84 17.49
C LEU A 63 -6.46 -5.71 16.91
N GLU A 64 -6.73 -6.34 15.75
CA GLU A 64 -8.07 -6.36 15.17
C GLU A 64 -9.07 -7.12 16.04
N GLU A 65 -8.68 -8.27 16.61
CA GLU A 65 -9.52 -9.03 17.53
C GLU A 65 -9.83 -8.24 18.80
N LEU A 66 -8.82 -7.59 19.39
CA LEU A 66 -8.98 -6.72 20.55
C LEU A 66 -9.89 -5.51 20.24
N LEU A 67 -9.75 -4.90 19.06
CA LEU A 67 -10.60 -3.81 18.61
C LEU A 67 -12.06 -4.26 18.44
N ARG A 68 -12.29 -5.40 17.80
CA ARG A 68 -13.63 -6.00 17.65
C ARG A 68 -14.26 -6.26 19.01
N GLY A 69 -13.54 -6.96 19.90
CA GLY A 69 -14.03 -7.25 21.25
C GLY A 69 -14.28 -6.00 22.11
N TYR A 70 -13.53 -4.92 21.90
CA TYR A 70 -13.77 -3.65 22.57
C TYR A 70 -15.02 -2.93 22.05
N LEU A 71 -15.25 -2.95 20.73
CA LEU A 71 -16.42 -2.32 20.11
C LEU A 71 -17.71 -3.12 20.37
N ASP A 72 -17.64 -4.44 20.36
CA ASP A 72 -18.79 -5.32 20.64
C ASP A 72 -19.34 -5.11 22.06
N LYS A 73 -18.45 -4.89 23.04
CA LYS A 73 -18.86 -4.60 24.43
C LYS A 73 -19.57 -3.26 24.61
N LYS A 74 -19.48 -2.35 23.63
CA LYS A 74 -20.16 -1.05 23.65
C LYS A 74 -21.54 -1.08 23.01
N GLY A 75 -21.94 -2.21 22.43
CA GLY A 75 -23.24 -2.44 21.80
C GLY A 75 -24.24 -3.25 22.62
N ALA A 76 -23.92 -3.61 23.87
CA ALA A 76 -24.79 -4.36 24.79
C ALA A 76 -25.23 -3.50 25.99
#